data_AF-A0A2S0LC34-F1
#
_entry.id   AF-A0A2S0LC34-F1
#
_cell.length_a   1.000
_cell.length_b   1.000
_cell.length_c   1.000
_cell.angle_alpha   90.00
_cell.angle_beta   90.00
_cell.angle_gamma   90.00
#
_symmetry.space_group_name_H-M   'P 1'
#
loop_
_entity.id
_entity.type
_entity.pdbx_description
1 polymer ?
#
loop_
_entity_poly.entity_id
_entity_poly.type
_entity_poly.pdbx_seq_one_letter_code
_entity_poly.pdbx_strand_id
1 'polypeptide(L)'
;MKKLIYIILFCAYALQAQQQKYILLDSITSHYKVKQYTLDTSPYGFKSTIEMYNVFDDDFLILISVLPDFQNLTKWEEIDIQQVQNNLLPAKDLFSKIRLRMLTSNPKDVIKVRLVKKEKSKYYAATRCLTESYYCRDFPREMQIATSDFIINTNQPITSVAQLKLAYKQVNGEAFPLERENADCSLQEYLKHIYLLNVEEKKGDTAYYFYKFADYFEKGVGSFVYIKGKGIVAGAYYNCFVRRGKHSPPLGSREKLTLKNIPESEELLLAEELK
;
A
#
# COMPACT_ATOMS: atom_id res chain seq x y z
N MET A 1 -20.97 -35.04 -22.35
CA MET A 1 -20.90 -34.47 -20.99
C MET A 1 -19.47 -34.32 -20.46
N LYS A 2 -18.64 -35.38 -20.41
CA LYS A 2 -17.24 -35.28 -19.91
C LYS A 2 -16.39 -34.21 -20.63
N LYS A 3 -16.41 -34.15 -21.96
CA LYS A 3 -15.67 -33.12 -22.73
C LYS A 3 -16.14 -31.68 -22.45
N LEU A 4 -17.44 -31.49 -22.19
CA LEU A 4 -18.01 -30.18 -21.87
C LEU A 4 -17.59 -29.73 -20.46
N ILE A 5 -17.52 -30.66 -19.51
CA ILE A 5 -17.02 -30.41 -18.15
C ILE A 5 -15.53 -30.02 -18.18
N TYR A 6 -14.71 -30.68 -19.01
CA TYR A 6 -13.30 -30.31 -19.18
C TYR A 6 -13.13 -28.91 -19.79
N ILE A 7 -13.94 -28.54 -20.78
CA ILE A 7 -13.90 -27.20 -21.38
C ILE A 7 -14.34 -26.13 -20.37
N ILE A 8 -15.39 -26.39 -19.58
CA ILE A 8 -15.86 -25.46 -18.54
C ILE A 8 -14.81 -25.31 -17.41
N LEU A 9 -14.18 -26.40 -16.97
CA LEU A 9 -13.06 -26.35 -16.03
C LEU A 9 -11.88 -25.57 -16.61
N PHE A 10 -11.51 -25.84 -17.87
CA PHE A 10 -10.40 -25.14 -18.53
C PHE A 10 -10.69 -23.63 -18.73
N CYS A 11 -11.94 -23.27 -19.06
CA CYS A 11 -12.39 -21.89 -19.12
C CYS A 11 -12.44 -21.23 -17.74
N ALA A 12 -12.80 -21.96 -16.68
CA ALA A 12 -12.76 -21.45 -15.30
C ALA A 12 -11.33 -21.21 -14.81
N TYR A 13 -10.38 -22.08 -15.16
CA TYR A 13 -8.94 -21.86 -14.94
C TYR A 13 -8.41 -20.68 -15.78
N ALA A 14 -8.85 -20.56 -17.03
CA ALA A 14 -8.47 -19.44 -17.91
C ALA A 14 -9.07 -18.08 -17.44
N LEU A 15 -10.22 -18.09 -16.77
CA LEU A 15 -10.84 -16.90 -16.16
C LEU A 15 -10.22 -16.55 -14.80
N GLN A 16 -9.80 -17.55 -13.99
CA GLN A 16 -8.93 -17.31 -12.83
C GLN A 16 -7.57 -16.74 -13.25
N ALA A 17 -7.14 -17.05 -14.47
CA ALA A 17 -6.02 -16.44 -15.17
C ALA A 17 -6.35 -15.07 -15.81
N GLN A 18 -7.24 -14.27 -15.19
CA GLN A 18 -6.99 -12.82 -15.10
C GLN A 18 -5.71 -12.64 -14.26
N GLN A 19 -4.58 -12.98 -14.89
CA GLN A 19 -3.38 -13.53 -14.25
C GLN A 19 -2.76 -12.57 -13.27
N GLN A 20 -2.60 -13.02 -12.02
CA GLN A 20 -1.63 -12.49 -11.07
C GLN A 20 -0.34 -12.18 -11.83
N LYS A 21 0.00 -10.89 -11.93
CA LYS A 21 1.25 -10.47 -12.57
C LYS A 21 2.38 -10.59 -11.57
N TYR A 22 3.55 -10.96 -12.07
CA TYR A 22 4.77 -11.13 -11.29
C TYR A 22 5.79 -10.12 -11.79
N ILE A 23 6.66 -9.63 -10.92
CA ILE A 23 7.75 -8.75 -11.32
C ILE A 23 9.03 -9.15 -10.60
N LEU A 24 10.14 -9.22 -11.34
CA LEU A 24 11.44 -9.59 -10.80
C LEU A 24 12.08 -8.39 -10.10
N LEU A 25 12.48 -8.56 -8.84
CA LEU A 25 13.18 -7.54 -8.06
C LEU A 25 14.46 -7.07 -8.77
N ASP A 26 15.27 -8.00 -9.26
CA ASP A 26 16.51 -7.69 -10.01
C ASP A 26 16.23 -6.89 -11.29
N SER A 27 15.07 -7.12 -11.92
CA SER A 27 14.66 -6.35 -13.10
C SER A 27 14.26 -4.93 -12.69
N ILE A 28 13.58 -4.75 -11.55
CA ILE A 28 13.24 -3.42 -11.04
C ILE A 28 14.50 -2.65 -10.66
N THR A 29 15.40 -3.26 -9.88
CA THR A 29 16.61 -2.59 -9.38
C THR A 29 17.62 -2.25 -10.48
N SER A 30 17.58 -2.94 -11.62
CA SER A 30 18.39 -2.61 -12.80
C SER A 30 17.82 -1.48 -13.66
N HIS A 31 16.50 -1.23 -13.59
CA HIS A 31 15.83 -0.21 -14.41
C HIS A 31 15.53 1.08 -13.65
N TYR A 32 15.32 1.00 -12.34
CA TYR A 32 14.90 2.13 -11.52
C TYR A 32 15.78 2.29 -10.28
N LYS A 33 15.81 3.50 -9.74
CA LYS A 33 16.31 3.73 -8.39
C LYS A 33 15.37 3.07 -7.40
N VAL A 34 15.91 2.20 -6.55
CA VAL A 34 15.14 1.54 -5.48
C VAL A 34 15.76 1.86 -4.13
N LYS A 35 14.92 2.20 -3.14
CA LYS A 35 15.29 2.27 -1.73
C LYS A 35 14.53 1.23 -0.96
N GLN A 36 15.25 0.32 -0.32
CA GLN A 36 14.69 -0.74 0.50
C GLN A 36 14.72 -0.35 1.97
N TYR A 37 13.65 -0.66 2.69
CA TYR A 37 13.57 -0.53 4.14
C TYR A 37 12.92 -1.75 4.76
N THR A 38 13.24 -2.00 6.03
CA THR A 38 12.69 -3.08 6.82
C THR A 38 11.95 -2.49 8.00
N LEU A 39 10.72 -2.96 8.25
CA LEU A 39 9.91 -2.55 9.40
C LEU A 39 9.74 -3.72 10.36
N ASP A 40 10.09 -3.56 11.63
CA ASP A 40 9.80 -4.56 12.68
C ASP A 40 8.31 -4.56 13.05
N THR A 41 7.68 -5.74 13.04
CA THR A 41 6.26 -5.90 13.40
C THR A 41 6.04 -6.18 14.89
N SER A 42 7.10 -6.25 15.70
CA SER A 42 7.00 -6.49 17.15
C SER A 42 6.04 -5.52 17.88
N PRO A 43 5.93 -4.23 17.51
CA PRO A 43 4.94 -3.33 18.10
C PRO A 43 3.48 -3.82 17.91
N TYR A 44 3.21 -4.50 16.79
CA TYR A 44 1.91 -5.14 16.50
C TYR A 44 1.69 -6.46 17.25
N GLY A 45 2.63 -6.88 18.11
CA GLY A 45 2.49 -8.05 18.97
C GLY A 45 2.97 -9.38 18.36
N PHE A 46 3.67 -9.37 17.22
CA PHE A 46 4.29 -10.56 16.65
C PHE A 46 5.65 -10.26 16.02
N LYS A 47 6.60 -11.18 16.16
CA LYS A 47 7.97 -10.99 15.69
C LYS A 47 8.13 -11.42 14.23
N SER A 48 8.11 -10.45 13.33
CA SER A 48 8.39 -10.61 11.90
C SER A 48 8.86 -9.25 11.35
N THR A 49 8.88 -9.10 10.02
CA THR A 49 9.22 -7.85 9.36
C THR A 49 8.33 -7.58 8.17
N ILE A 50 8.22 -6.32 7.75
CA ILE A 50 7.72 -5.93 6.43
C ILE A 50 8.90 -5.40 5.63
N GLU A 51 9.07 -5.87 4.40
CA GLU A 51 10.07 -5.33 3.47
C GLU A 51 9.40 -4.33 2.54
N MET A 52 9.85 -3.08 2.57
CA MET A 52 9.37 -2.00 1.70
C MET A 52 10.39 -1.71 0.61
N TYR A 53 9.92 -1.60 -0.63
CA TYR A 53 10.71 -1.19 -1.78
C TYR A 53 10.10 0.05 -2.39
N ASN A 54 10.77 1.19 -2.21
CA ASN A 54 10.45 2.46 -2.84
C ASN A 54 11.10 2.50 -4.21
N VAL A 55 10.31 2.34 -5.26
CA VAL A 55 10.76 2.38 -6.66
C VAL A 55 10.45 3.77 -7.21
N PHE A 56 11.46 4.47 -7.72
CA PHE A 56 11.32 5.85 -8.19
C PHE A 56 11.38 5.94 -9.72
N ASP A 57 10.55 6.81 -10.29
CA ASP A 57 10.56 7.17 -11.72
C ASP A 57 10.04 8.61 -11.88
N ASP A 58 10.95 9.55 -12.14
CA ASP A 58 10.68 10.99 -12.12
C ASP A 58 9.96 11.44 -10.83
N ASP A 59 8.76 12.01 -10.99
CA ASP A 59 7.86 12.45 -9.93
C ASP A 59 6.99 11.30 -9.37
N PHE A 60 7.16 10.06 -9.83
CA PHE A 60 6.38 8.91 -9.35
C PHE A 60 7.16 8.06 -8.35
N LEU A 61 6.40 7.51 -7.40
CA LEU A 61 6.86 6.52 -6.44
C LEU A 61 5.92 5.32 -6.47
N ILE A 62 6.47 4.12 -6.58
CA ILE A 62 5.76 2.88 -6.27
C ILE A 62 6.31 2.32 -4.97
N LEU A 63 5.43 2.13 -4.00
CA LEU A 63 5.72 1.38 -2.79
C LEU A 63 5.28 -0.07 -3.00
N ILE A 64 6.25 -0.98 -3.04
CA ILE A 64 5.99 -2.42 -2.96
C ILE A 64 6.27 -2.85 -1.53
N SER A 65 5.27 -3.43 -0.86
CA SER A 65 5.42 -3.94 0.50
C SER A 65 5.24 -5.46 0.52
N VAL A 66 6.24 -6.19 1.03
CA VAL A 66 6.16 -7.64 1.25
C VAL A 66 5.84 -7.89 2.72
N LEU A 67 4.67 -8.46 2.97
CA LEU A 67 4.13 -8.70 4.30
C LEU A 67 4.26 -10.18 4.67
N PRO A 68 4.40 -10.51 5.97
CA PRO A 68 4.35 -11.88 6.41
C PRO A 68 2.93 -12.46 6.24
N ASP A 69 2.86 -13.75 5.93
CA ASP A 69 1.60 -14.49 5.96
C ASP A 69 1.06 -14.62 7.39
N PHE A 70 -0.26 -14.66 7.50
CA PHE A 70 -0.96 -14.70 8.78
C PHE A 70 -0.79 -15.99 9.58
N GLN A 71 -0.52 -17.11 8.90
CA GLN A 71 -0.58 -18.44 9.48
C GLN A 71 0.81 -18.92 9.89
N ASN A 72 1.80 -18.70 9.03
CA ASN A 72 3.16 -19.23 9.22
C ASN A 72 4.23 -18.13 9.27
N LEU A 73 3.84 -16.85 9.16
CA LEU A 73 4.73 -15.69 9.15
C LEU A 73 5.77 -15.69 8.02
N THR A 74 5.63 -16.56 7.02
CA THR A 74 6.55 -16.59 5.88
C THR A 74 6.21 -15.47 4.91
N LYS A 75 7.25 -14.78 4.43
CA LYS A 75 7.14 -13.69 3.45
C LYS A 75 7.34 -14.16 2.02
N TRP A 76 8.02 -15.29 1.85
CA TRP A 76 8.57 -15.74 0.58
C TRP A 76 8.30 -17.23 0.43
N GLU A 77 7.77 -17.63 -0.72
CA GLU A 77 7.61 -19.03 -1.09
C GLU A 77 8.47 -19.34 -2.31
N GLU A 78 9.13 -20.50 -2.31
CA GLU A 78 9.89 -20.96 -3.47
C GLU A 78 8.93 -21.23 -4.64
N ILE A 79 9.29 -20.78 -5.83
CA ILE A 79 8.50 -20.99 -7.05
C ILE A 79 9.39 -21.48 -8.19
N ASP A 80 8.78 -22.19 -9.13
CA ASP A 80 9.36 -22.42 -10.45
C ASP A 80 9.07 -21.23 -11.36
N ILE A 81 10.12 -20.51 -11.75
CA ILE A 81 10.00 -19.32 -12.60
C ILE A 81 9.37 -19.63 -13.97
N GLN A 82 9.55 -20.86 -14.49
CA GLN A 82 8.99 -21.26 -15.77
C GLN A 82 7.45 -21.25 -15.73
N GLN A 83 6.85 -21.56 -14.57
CA GLN A 83 5.39 -21.57 -14.41
C GLN A 83 4.77 -20.18 -14.43
N VAL A 84 5.54 -19.13 -14.12
CA VAL A 84 5.05 -17.74 -14.07
C VAL A 84 5.62 -16.87 -15.19
N GLN A 85 6.44 -17.43 -16.09
CA GLN A 85 7.17 -16.68 -17.11
C GLN A 85 6.24 -15.85 -18.02
N ASN A 86 5.11 -16.42 -18.42
CA ASN A 86 4.11 -15.73 -19.26
C ASN A 86 3.39 -14.58 -18.52
N ASN A 87 3.53 -14.51 -17.19
CA ASN A 87 2.90 -13.52 -16.31
C ASN A 87 3.88 -12.49 -15.78
N LEU A 88 5.15 -12.57 -16.18
CA LEU A 88 6.16 -11.59 -15.82
C LEU A 88 5.84 -10.26 -16.49
N LEU A 89 5.69 -9.22 -15.68
CA LEU A 89 5.64 -7.84 -16.10
C LEU A 89 7.07 -7.33 -16.32
N PRO A 90 7.42 -6.86 -17.52
CA PRO A 90 8.70 -6.19 -17.75
C PRO A 90 8.83 -4.96 -16.84
N ALA A 91 9.99 -4.76 -16.21
CA ALA A 91 10.19 -3.64 -15.29
C ALA A 91 9.94 -2.28 -15.95
N LYS A 92 10.39 -2.09 -17.20
CA LYS A 92 10.13 -0.86 -17.98
C LYS A 92 8.65 -0.50 -18.14
N ASP A 93 7.75 -1.48 -18.04
CA ASP A 93 6.31 -1.27 -18.19
C ASP A 93 5.65 -0.93 -16.84
N LEU A 94 6.38 -1.00 -15.73
CA LEU A 94 5.86 -0.81 -14.38
C LEU A 94 5.19 0.57 -14.22
N PHE A 95 5.84 1.65 -14.64
CA PHE A 95 5.25 3.01 -14.52
C PHE A 95 4.34 3.40 -15.69
N SER A 96 4.38 2.67 -16.81
CA SER A 96 3.52 2.97 -17.97
C SER A 96 2.03 2.98 -17.58
N LYS A 97 1.62 2.01 -16.76
CA LYS A 97 0.24 1.88 -16.27
C LYS A 97 -0.15 2.99 -15.29
N ILE A 98 0.79 3.47 -14.47
CA ILE A 98 0.54 4.60 -13.56
C ILE A 98 0.33 5.90 -14.35
N ARG A 99 1.20 6.13 -15.36
CA ARG A 99 1.05 7.29 -16.25
C ARG A 99 -0.28 7.23 -17.01
N LEU A 100 -0.69 6.05 -17.48
CA LEU A 100 -2.01 5.85 -18.10
C LEU A 100 -3.16 6.17 -17.12
N ARG A 101 -3.09 5.70 -15.87
CA ARG A 101 -4.09 6.01 -14.83
C ARG A 101 -4.29 7.52 -14.65
N MET A 102 -3.22 8.31 -14.68
CA MET A 102 -3.33 9.78 -14.61
C MET A 102 -4.11 10.38 -15.79
N LEU A 103 -3.95 9.80 -16.99
CA LEU A 103 -4.55 10.34 -18.22
C LEU A 103 -6.02 9.92 -18.40
N THR A 104 -6.41 8.75 -17.89
CA THR A 104 -7.71 8.14 -18.19
C THR A 104 -8.74 8.26 -17.07
N SER A 105 -8.35 8.73 -15.89
CA SER A 105 -9.19 8.83 -14.68
C SER A 105 -9.92 7.53 -14.32
N ASN A 106 -9.44 6.36 -14.78
CA ASN A 106 -10.06 5.07 -14.49
C ASN A 106 -9.46 4.47 -13.20
N PRO A 107 -10.21 4.43 -12.08
CA PRO A 107 -9.71 3.91 -10.80
C PRO A 107 -9.42 2.40 -10.84
N LYS A 108 -9.86 1.67 -11.87
CA LYS A 108 -9.68 0.21 -11.98
C LYS A 108 -8.29 -0.22 -12.46
N ASP A 109 -7.45 0.70 -12.94
CA ASP A 109 -6.10 0.41 -13.46
C ASP A 109 -5.06 0.31 -12.32
N VAL A 110 -5.37 -0.44 -11.27
CA VAL A 110 -4.45 -0.70 -10.15
C VAL A 110 -3.43 -1.76 -10.57
N ILE A 111 -2.15 -1.41 -10.49
CA ILE A 111 -1.07 -2.38 -10.70
C ILE A 111 -1.03 -3.31 -9.49
N LYS A 112 -1.52 -4.54 -9.67
CA LYS A 112 -1.34 -5.61 -8.69
C LYS A 112 -0.24 -6.54 -9.20
N VAL A 113 0.93 -6.45 -8.59
CA VAL A 113 2.07 -7.32 -8.90
C VAL A 113 2.51 -8.08 -7.65
N ARG A 114 3.00 -9.29 -7.88
CA ARG A 114 3.66 -10.11 -6.89
C ARG A 114 5.15 -10.02 -7.11
N LEU A 115 5.88 -9.54 -6.11
CA LEU A 115 7.33 -9.41 -6.19
C LEU A 115 7.97 -10.80 -6.18
N VAL A 116 8.94 -11.00 -7.06
CA VAL A 116 9.75 -12.22 -7.14
C VAL A 116 11.21 -11.84 -6.99
N LYS A 117 11.92 -12.49 -6.07
CA LYS A 117 13.37 -12.36 -5.93
C LYS A 117 14.07 -13.64 -6.36
N LYS A 118 15.31 -13.50 -6.79
CA LYS A 118 16.21 -14.61 -7.05
C LYS A 118 17.23 -14.69 -5.94
N GLU A 119 17.40 -15.86 -5.35
CA GLU A 119 18.48 -16.13 -4.41
C GLU A 119 19.23 -17.37 -4.89
N LYS A 120 20.51 -17.17 -5.23
CA LYS A 120 21.34 -18.21 -5.88
C LYS A 120 20.68 -18.74 -7.16
N SER A 121 20.31 -20.01 -7.20
CA SER A 121 19.66 -20.68 -8.34
C SER A 121 18.13 -20.77 -8.22
N LYS A 122 17.55 -20.28 -7.12
CA LYS A 122 16.12 -20.43 -6.80
C LYS A 122 15.39 -19.09 -6.88
N TYR A 123 14.09 -19.17 -7.14
CA TYR A 123 13.19 -18.02 -7.20
C TYR A 123 12.18 -18.10 -6.08
N TYR A 124 11.85 -16.93 -5.52
CA TYR A 124 10.92 -16.81 -4.42
C TYR A 124 9.90 -15.73 -4.69
N ALA A 125 8.62 -16.03 -4.56
CA ALA A 125 7.53 -15.06 -4.69
C ALA A 125 7.03 -14.59 -3.32
N ALA A 126 6.75 -13.30 -3.21
CA ALA A 126 6.20 -12.70 -1.98
C ALA A 126 4.83 -13.32 -1.66
N THR A 127 4.65 -13.95 -0.50
CA THR A 127 3.37 -14.60 -0.10
C THR A 127 2.22 -13.60 -0.04
N ARG A 128 2.49 -12.40 0.50
CA ARG A 128 1.60 -11.24 0.47
C ARG A 128 2.36 -10.01 0.00
N CYS A 129 1.82 -9.34 -1.00
CA CYS A 129 2.44 -8.20 -1.66
C CYS A 129 1.41 -7.09 -1.85
N LEU A 130 1.73 -5.89 -1.39
CA LEU A 130 0.97 -4.67 -1.68
C LEU A 130 1.75 -3.82 -2.65
N THR A 131 1.04 -3.16 -3.56
CA THR A 131 1.61 -2.25 -4.53
C THR A 131 0.77 -0.99 -4.53
N GLU A 132 1.41 0.12 -4.16
CA GLU A 132 0.77 1.44 -4.06
C GLU A 132 1.57 2.41 -4.90
N SER A 133 0.88 3.25 -5.67
CA SER A 133 1.49 4.23 -6.56
C SER A 133 1.18 5.63 -6.08
N TYR A 134 2.17 6.51 -6.12
CA TYR A 134 2.06 7.91 -5.72
C TYR A 134 2.66 8.82 -6.79
N TYR A 135 2.05 9.98 -6.96
CA TYR A 135 2.63 11.12 -7.66
C TYR A 135 3.14 12.12 -6.63
N CYS A 136 4.44 12.19 -6.48
CA CYS A 136 5.16 13.04 -5.54
C CYS A 136 5.36 14.41 -6.17
N ARG A 137 4.37 15.31 -6.01
CA ARG A 137 4.45 16.66 -6.56
C ARG A 137 3.91 17.68 -5.58
N ASP A 138 4.69 18.75 -5.44
CA ASP A 138 4.30 19.91 -4.66
C ASP A 138 3.44 20.86 -5.50
N PHE A 139 2.20 21.05 -5.07
CA PHE A 139 1.31 22.08 -5.60
C PHE A 139 1.25 23.26 -4.62
N PRO A 140 0.94 24.49 -5.08
CA PRO A 140 0.71 25.61 -4.19
C PRO A 140 -0.31 25.25 -3.11
N ARG A 141 -0.11 25.76 -1.89
CA ARG A 141 -0.91 25.41 -0.72
C ARG A 141 -2.40 25.70 -0.93
N GLU A 142 -2.69 26.74 -1.71
CA GLU A 142 -4.01 27.23 -2.09
C GLU A 142 -4.75 26.24 -3.00
N MET A 143 -4.02 25.37 -3.71
CA MET A 143 -4.57 24.43 -4.67
C MET A 143 -4.75 23.04 -4.02
N GLN A 144 -5.88 22.87 -3.33
CA GLN A 144 -6.32 21.57 -2.83
C GLN A 144 -6.97 20.79 -3.97
N ILE A 145 -6.39 19.63 -4.30
CA ILE A 145 -6.90 18.75 -5.36
C ILE A 145 -7.42 17.48 -4.68
N ALA A 146 -8.65 17.07 -5.01
CA ALA A 146 -9.12 15.72 -4.69
C ALA A 146 -8.37 14.73 -5.58
N THR A 147 -7.63 13.80 -4.98
CA THR A 147 -6.59 13.04 -5.70
C THR A 147 -6.80 11.54 -5.65
N SER A 148 -7.93 11.06 -5.13
CA SER A 148 -8.17 9.64 -4.88
C SER A 148 -6.94 8.97 -4.28
N ASP A 149 -6.43 9.55 -3.18
CA ASP A 149 -5.24 9.12 -2.42
C ASP A 149 -3.92 8.88 -3.21
N PHE A 150 -3.77 9.50 -4.37
CA PHE A 150 -2.64 9.26 -5.27
C PHE A 150 -1.49 10.28 -5.15
N ILE A 151 -1.72 11.48 -4.64
CA ILE A 151 -0.70 12.55 -4.64
C ILE A 151 -0.08 12.73 -3.27
N ILE A 152 1.25 12.76 -3.22
CA ILE A 152 2.02 13.24 -2.07
C ILE A 152 2.43 14.68 -2.36
N ASN A 153 1.75 15.63 -1.73
CA ASN A 153 2.06 17.06 -1.78
C ASN A 153 2.59 17.51 -0.42
N THR A 154 3.86 17.93 -0.36
CA THR A 154 4.50 18.37 0.90
C THR A 154 4.22 19.83 1.24
N ASN A 155 3.62 20.60 0.32
CA ASN A 155 3.24 22.00 0.50
C ASN A 155 1.79 22.20 0.93
N GLN A 156 1.00 21.13 1.10
CA GLN A 156 -0.38 21.24 1.57
C GLN A 156 -0.44 21.74 3.04
N PRO A 157 -1.55 22.36 3.47
CA PRO A 157 -1.76 22.70 4.88
C PRO A 157 -1.67 21.47 5.78
N ILE A 158 -1.00 21.61 6.92
CA ILE A 158 -1.12 20.65 8.01
C ILE A 158 -2.59 20.58 8.43
N THR A 159 -3.17 19.38 8.35
CA THR A 159 -4.57 19.10 8.66
C THR A 159 -4.61 17.93 9.62
N SER A 160 -5.14 18.13 10.82
CA SER A 160 -5.38 17.04 11.77
C SER A 160 -6.65 16.26 11.42
N VAL A 161 -6.77 15.04 11.93
CA VAL A 161 -7.98 14.22 11.77
C VAL A 161 -9.17 14.93 12.42
N ALA A 162 -8.96 15.61 13.54
CA ALA A 162 -10.00 16.41 14.20
C ALA A 162 -10.50 17.57 13.32
N GLN A 163 -9.60 18.27 12.62
CA GLN A 163 -9.97 19.33 11.68
C GLN A 163 -10.75 18.77 10.49
N LEU A 164 -10.28 17.67 9.90
CA LEU A 164 -10.97 17.01 8.80
C LEU A 164 -12.37 16.53 9.23
N LYS A 165 -12.51 15.98 10.44
CA LYS A 165 -13.80 15.55 11.01
C LYS A 165 -14.79 16.72 11.12
N LEU A 166 -14.34 17.87 11.61
CA LEU A 166 -15.18 19.07 11.70
C LEU A 166 -15.62 19.54 10.31
N ALA A 167 -14.69 19.64 9.36
CA ALA A 167 -14.99 20.03 7.98
C ALA A 167 -15.96 19.04 7.30
N TYR A 168 -15.74 17.74 7.47
CA TYR A 168 -16.62 16.70 6.93
C TYR A 168 -18.05 16.84 7.46
N LYS A 169 -18.21 17.06 8.76
CA LYS A 169 -19.53 17.23 9.40
C LYS A 169 -20.26 18.48 8.88
N GLN A 170 -19.55 19.57 8.65
CA GLN A 170 -20.14 20.81 8.10
C GLN A 170 -20.69 20.62 6.69
N VAL A 171 -20.00 19.83 5.86
CA VAL A 171 -20.38 19.61 4.46
C VAL A 171 -21.44 18.50 4.33
N ASN A 172 -21.25 17.37 5.02
CA ASN A 172 -22.05 16.17 4.79
C ASN A 172 -23.15 15.96 5.85
N GLY A 173 -23.11 16.65 6.99
CA GLY A 173 -24.07 16.48 8.09
C GLY A 173 -24.03 15.12 8.81
N GLU A 174 -23.22 14.18 8.33
CA GLU A 174 -23.15 12.80 8.81
C GLU A 174 -21.99 12.52 9.77
N ALA A 175 -22.05 11.37 10.45
CA ALA A 175 -20.93 10.84 11.22
C ALA A 175 -19.71 10.57 10.34
N PHE A 176 -18.52 10.85 10.88
CA PHE A 176 -17.25 10.72 10.19
C PHE A 176 -17.02 9.27 9.73
N PRO A 177 -16.76 9.01 8.43
CA PRO A 177 -16.76 7.65 7.89
C PRO A 177 -15.74 6.71 8.53
N LEU A 178 -14.60 7.23 8.99
CA LEU A 178 -13.57 6.41 9.64
C LEU A 178 -13.92 6.01 11.09
N GLU A 179 -14.91 6.64 11.72
CA GLU A 179 -15.33 6.31 13.09
C GLU A 179 -16.49 5.31 13.13
N ARG A 180 -17.05 4.93 11.97
CA ARG A 180 -18.13 3.96 11.92
C ARG A 180 -17.58 2.58 12.26
N GLU A 181 -18.14 1.95 13.29
CA GLU A 181 -17.79 0.58 13.72
C GLU A 181 -18.06 -0.48 12.63
N ASN A 182 -18.88 -0.13 11.65
CA ASN A 182 -19.28 -1.02 10.56
C ASN A 182 -18.33 -0.91 9.36
N ALA A 183 -17.76 -2.06 9.01
CA ALA A 183 -16.85 -2.37 7.92
C ALA A 183 -17.31 -1.97 6.48
N ASP A 184 -18.54 -1.50 6.28
CA ASP A 184 -19.12 -1.20 4.95
C ASP A 184 -19.13 0.30 4.59
N CYS A 185 -18.17 1.07 5.11
CA CYS A 185 -18.05 2.48 4.77
C CYS A 185 -17.20 2.67 3.51
N SER A 186 -17.86 2.68 2.35
CA SER A 186 -17.25 3.17 1.11
C SER A 186 -17.28 4.70 1.10
N LEU A 187 -16.11 5.32 0.94
CA LEU A 187 -15.96 6.74 0.69
C LEU A 187 -16.10 6.99 -0.81
N GLN A 188 -16.79 8.09 -1.12
CA GLN A 188 -16.86 8.58 -2.50
C GLN A 188 -15.47 9.00 -2.96
N GLU A 189 -15.08 8.66 -4.19
CA GLU A 189 -13.72 8.85 -4.71
C GLU A 189 -13.18 10.28 -4.54
N TYR A 190 -14.03 11.28 -4.74
CA TYR A 190 -13.63 12.69 -4.61
C TYR A 190 -13.31 13.10 -3.17
N LEU A 191 -13.72 12.31 -2.17
CA LEU A 191 -13.35 12.52 -0.77
C LEU A 191 -12.01 11.87 -0.45
N LYS A 192 -11.56 10.87 -1.24
CA LYS A 192 -10.34 10.13 -0.94
C LYS A 192 -9.10 11.00 -1.14
N HIS A 193 -8.27 11.14 -0.11
CA HIS A 193 -7.13 12.06 -0.12
C HIS A 193 -6.01 11.65 0.83
N ILE A 194 -4.79 12.15 0.57
CA ILE A 194 -3.64 12.07 1.46
C ILE A 194 -3.45 13.43 2.13
N TYR A 195 -3.66 13.49 3.44
CA TYR A 195 -3.49 14.70 4.24
C TYR A 195 -2.12 14.75 4.91
N LEU A 196 -1.46 15.92 4.88
CA LEU A 196 -0.26 16.19 5.67
C LEU A 196 -0.67 16.42 7.13
N LEU A 197 -0.19 15.57 8.02
CA LEU A 197 -0.46 15.62 9.45
C LEU A 197 0.56 16.47 10.22
N ASN A 198 1.83 16.35 9.85
CA ASN A 198 2.91 17.01 10.57
C ASN A 198 4.19 17.09 9.70
N VAL A 199 5.09 17.99 10.07
CA VAL A 199 6.43 18.11 9.49
C VAL A 199 7.44 18.22 10.62
N GLU A 200 8.47 17.38 10.61
CA GLU A 200 9.52 17.37 11.64
C GLU A 200 10.90 17.27 11.01
N GLU A 201 11.90 17.94 11.60
CA GLU A 201 13.31 17.75 11.27
C GLU A 201 13.88 16.60 12.10
N LYS A 202 14.43 15.57 11.43
CA LYS A 202 15.06 14.41 12.09
C LYS A 202 16.38 14.06 11.42
N LYS A 203 17.46 14.10 12.21
CA LYS A 203 18.82 13.72 11.78
C LYS A 203 19.25 14.43 10.47
N GLY A 204 18.81 15.67 10.26
CA GLY A 204 19.12 16.47 9.07
C GLY A 204 18.21 16.25 7.86
N ASP A 205 17.17 15.42 7.99
CA ASP A 205 16.11 15.28 7.00
C ASP A 205 14.81 15.93 7.46
N THR A 206 14.09 16.54 6.53
CA THR A 206 12.68 16.92 6.73
C THR A 206 11.79 15.70 6.52
N ALA A 207 11.10 15.28 7.57
CA ALA A 207 10.14 14.19 7.60
C ALA A 207 8.70 14.71 7.54
N TYR A 208 7.96 14.26 6.53
CA TYR A 208 6.56 14.63 6.31
C TYR A 208 5.65 13.48 6.71
N TYR A 209 4.80 13.72 7.69
CA TYR A 209 3.84 12.74 8.22
C TYR A 209 2.53 12.88 7.48
N PHE A 210 2.04 11.79 6.90
CA PHE A 210 0.81 11.76 6.12
C PHE A 210 -0.17 10.72 6.66
N TYR A 211 -1.47 10.96 6.43
CA TYR A 211 -2.50 9.93 6.57
C TYR A 211 -3.45 9.88 5.38
N LYS A 212 -3.97 8.68 5.10
CA LYS A 212 -5.00 8.45 4.08
C LYS A 212 -6.41 8.56 4.66
N PHE A 213 -7.19 9.46 4.07
CA PHE A 213 -8.65 9.40 4.14
C PHE A 213 -9.15 8.55 2.98
N ALA A 214 -9.34 7.25 3.23
CA ALA A 214 -9.68 6.24 2.23
C ALA A 214 -10.49 5.10 2.86
N ASP A 215 -11.08 4.24 2.02
CA ASP A 215 -11.91 3.11 2.43
C ASP A 215 -11.12 2.15 3.33
N TYR A 216 -11.77 1.63 4.37
CA TYR A 216 -11.11 0.83 5.40
C TYR A 216 -10.34 -0.38 4.85
N PHE A 217 -10.88 -1.09 3.85
CA PHE A 217 -10.25 -2.27 3.25
C PHE A 217 -9.40 -1.99 2.00
N GLU A 218 -9.37 -0.74 1.53
CA GLU A 218 -8.49 -0.33 0.42
C GLU A 218 -7.16 0.23 0.92
N LYS A 219 -6.97 0.34 2.25
CA LYS A 219 -5.74 0.85 2.84
C LYS A 219 -4.63 -0.18 2.70
N GLY A 220 -3.68 0.08 1.81
CA GLY A 220 -2.32 -0.43 1.96
C GLY A 220 -1.68 0.21 3.19
N VAL A 221 -0.64 1.02 3.01
CA VAL A 221 -0.12 1.84 4.10
C VAL A 221 -1.13 2.95 4.49
N GLY A 222 -1.61 2.95 5.73
CA GLY A 222 -2.65 3.87 6.22
C GLY A 222 -2.10 5.28 6.47
N SER A 223 -1.27 5.41 7.49
CA SER A 223 -0.43 6.56 7.77
C SER A 223 1.03 6.25 7.43
N PHE A 224 1.79 7.23 6.98
CA PHE A 224 3.18 7.02 6.58
C PHE A 224 4.05 8.26 6.76
N VAL A 225 5.36 8.05 6.81
CA VAL A 225 6.36 9.11 6.80
C VAL A 225 7.10 9.11 5.48
N TYR A 226 7.12 10.25 4.80
CA TYR A 226 7.83 10.47 3.56
C TYR A 226 9.01 11.43 3.78
N ILE A 227 10.16 11.10 3.22
CA ILE A 227 11.34 11.98 3.17
C ILE A 227 11.74 12.13 1.71
N LYS A 228 11.90 13.38 1.24
CA LYS A 228 12.31 13.67 -0.14
C LYS A 228 13.63 12.97 -0.47
N GLY A 229 13.67 12.26 -1.60
CA GLY A 229 14.84 11.49 -2.05
C GLY A 229 15.08 10.14 -1.35
N LYS A 230 14.43 9.89 -0.20
CA LYS A 230 14.45 8.60 0.53
C LYS A 230 13.18 7.78 0.35
N GLY A 231 12.05 8.42 0.04
CA GLY A 231 10.76 7.77 -0.16
C GLY A 231 9.95 7.64 1.13
N ILE A 232 9.07 6.64 1.17
CA ILE A 232 8.32 6.26 2.36
C ILE A 232 9.22 5.41 3.25
N VAL A 233 9.40 5.86 4.49
CA VAL A 233 10.36 5.32 5.45
C VAL A 233 9.73 4.84 6.75
N ALA A 234 8.44 5.09 6.93
CA ALA A 234 7.65 4.51 8.01
C ALA A 234 6.21 4.33 7.54
N GLY A 235 5.50 3.36 8.10
CA GLY A 235 4.14 3.06 7.68
C GLY A 235 3.32 2.35 8.75
N ALA A 236 2.02 2.63 8.76
CA ALA A 236 1.02 1.89 9.51
C ALA A 236 0.39 0.82 8.63
N TYR A 237 0.60 -0.45 8.97
CA TYR A 237 0.12 -1.63 8.24
C TYR A 237 -0.93 -2.42 8.99
N TYR A 238 -1.39 -1.93 10.14
CA TYR A 238 -2.33 -2.64 11.02
C TYR A 238 -3.54 -3.24 10.28
N ASN A 239 -4.18 -2.46 9.40
CA ASN A 239 -5.36 -2.89 8.63
C ASN A 239 -5.04 -4.02 7.64
N CYS A 240 -3.80 -4.11 7.17
CA CYS A 240 -3.32 -5.22 6.36
C CYS A 240 -3.28 -6.54 7.14
N PHE A 241 -3.43 -6.50 8.47
CA PHE A 241 -3.47 -7.65 9.34
C PHE A 241 -4.86 -8.03 9.88
N VAL A 242 -5.93 -7.32 9.46
CA VAL A 242 -7.31 -7.59 9.89
C VAL A 242 -8.09 -8.24 8.74
N ARG A 243 -8.81 -9.35 9.01
CA ARG A 243 -9.66 -9.99 7.98
C ARG A 243 -11.01 -9.26 7.85
N ARG A 244 -11.51 -9.11 6.63
CA ARG A 244 -12.87 -8.58 6.37
C ARG A 244 -13.92 -9.35 7.17
N GLY A 245 -14.79 -8.63 7.88
CA GLY A 245 -15.81 -9.19 8.76
C GLY A 245 -15.31 -9.68 10.13
N LYS A 246 -14.03 -9.45 10.47
CA LYS A 246 -13.48 -9.72 11.81
C LYS A 246 -12.97 -8.43 12.44
N HIS A 247 -13.36 -8.20 13.69
CA HIS A 247 -12.86 -7.09 14.51
C HIS A 247 -11.51 -7.38 15.18
N SER A 248 -10.87 -8.50 14.85
CA SER A 248 -9.62 -8.91 15.50
C SER A 248 -8.64 -9.49 14.49
N PRO A 249 -7.34 -9.17 14.62
CA PRO A 249 -6.29 -9.83 13.86
C PRO A 249 -6.27 -11.33 14.17
N PRO A 250 -5.83 -12.20 13.24
CA PRO A 250 -5.72 -13.64 13.48
C PRO A 250 -4.70 -13.99 14.58
N LEU A 251 -3.72 -13.12 14.82
CA LEU A 251 -2.58 -13.35 15.71
C LEU A 251 -2.89 -12.89 17.15
N GLY A 252 -3.82 -13.57 17.84
CA GLY A 252 -3.91 -13.75 19.31
C GLY A 252 -3.82 -12.56 20.27
N SER A 253 -3.57 -11.33 19.82
CA SER A 253 -3.25 -10.17 20.65
C SER A 253 -4.52 -9.37 20.91
N ARG A 254 -5.41 -9.95 21.72
CA ARG A 254 -6.69 -9.32 22.09
C ARG A 254 -6.55 -8.04 22.91
N GLU A 255 -5.42 -7.81 23.59
CA GLU A 255 -5.33 -6.75 24.62
C GLU A 255 -4.71 -5.42 24.18
N LYS A 256 -3.99 -5.36 23.05
CA LYS A 256 -3.37 -4.09 22.56
C LYS A 256 -4.01 -3.51 21.30
N LEU A 257 -4.83 -4.29 20.61
CA LEU A 257 -5.38 -3.95 19.30
C LEU A 257 -6.80 -3.38 19.46
N THR A 258 -6.90 -2.18 20.05
CA THR A 258 -8.15 -1.41 19.91
C THR A 258 -8.21 -0.90 18.48
N LEU A 259 -9.26 -1.26 17.74
CA LEU A 259 -9.60 -0.72 16.43
C LEU A 259 -9.86 0.79 16.54
N LYS A 260 -8.81 1.59 16.63
CA LYS A 260 -8.90 3.02 16.43
C LYS A 260 -8.53 3.26 14.99
N ASN A 261 -9.54 3.36 14.13
CA ASN A 261 -9.42 3.71 12.72
C ASN A 261 -9.07 5.21 12.51
N ILE A 262 -8.48 5.82 13.54
CA ILE A 262 -8.09 7.22 13.59
C ILE A 262 -6.60 7.24 13.23
N PRO A 263 -6.22 7.84 12.09
CA PRO A 263 -4.82 7.85 11.64
C PRO A 263 -3.80 8.33 12.68
N GLU A 264 -4.17 9.31 13.51
CA GLU A 264 -3.33 9.82 14.60
C GLU A 264 -3.02 8.80 15.71
N SER A 265 -3.82 7.73 15.80
CA SER A 265 -3.63 6.64 16.76
C SER A 265 -2.98 5.41 16.14
N GLU A 266 -2.71 5.43 14.83
CA GLU A 266 -2.04 4.31 14.16
C GLU A 266 -0.58 4.25 14.59
N GLU A 267 -0.14 3.06 15.00
CA GLU A 267 1.25 2.82 15.33
C GLU A 267 2.09 2.70 14.05
N LEU A 268 2.90 3.73 13.80
CA LEU A 268 3.84 3.81 12.69
C LEU A 268 5.07 2.95 12.95
N LEU A 269 5.31 1.98 12.08
CA LEU A 269 6.55 1.19 12.10
C LEU A 269 7.63 1.97 11.35
N LEU A 270 8.70 2.35 12.04
CA LEU A 270 9.84 3.08 11.47
C LEU A 270 10.85 2.11 10.84
N ALA A 271 11.42 2.49 9.69
CA ALA A 271 12.52 1.77 9.07
C ALA A 271 13.68 1.53 10.04
N GLU A 272 14.09 0.27 10.17
CA GLU A 272 15.24 -0.13 10.98
C GLU A 272 16.52 0.60 10.53
N GLU A 273 16.65 0.86 9.23
CA GLU A 273 17.80 1.54 8.62
C GLU A 273 17.91 3.02 8.99
N LEU A 274 16.89 3.60 9.64
CA LEU A 274 16.86 5.01 10.06
C LEU A 274 16.85 5.20 11.59
N LYS A 275 16.84 4.11 12.36
CA LYS A 275 16.91 4.17 13.83
C LYS A 275 18.25 4.71 14.32
#